data_AF-A0A3R8T653-F1
#
_entry.id   AF-A0A3R8T653-F1
#
_cell.length_a   1.000
_cell.length_b   1.000
_cell.length_c   1.000
_cell.angle_alpha   90.00
_cell.angle_beta   90.00
_cell.angle_gamma   90.00
#
_symmetry.space_group_name_H-M   'P 1'
#
loop_
_entity.id
_entity.type
_entity.pdbx_description
1 polymer ?
#
loop_
_entity_poly.entity_id
_entity_poly.type
_entity_poly.pdbx_seq_one_letter_code
_entity_poly.pdbx_strand_id
1 'polypeptide(L)'
;MSHIFTEKNIRDFNQEVFERYIRKHGYSLSKLDEYTFIPLHLDFPPKFYEQKGNVKKPLLTHYALELVSRGCMVQNDTEFCLTPEGYTKGYRYKHPVKYFFKAHWQWFFGVIIMGFIIAVATVSDDLIT
;
A
#
# COMPACT_ATOMS: atom_id res chain seq x y z
N MET A 1 -13.00 -11.57 19.53
CA MET A 1 -12.02 -11.01 18.56
C MET A 1 -12.31 -9.53 18.42
N SER A 2 -11.42 -8.66 18.89
CA SER A 2 -11.63 -7.22 18.82
C SER A 2 -11.62 -6.77 17.36
N HIS A 3 -12.61 -5.98 16.97
CA HIS A 3 -12.83 -5.47 15.60
C HIS A 3 -11.72 -4.53 15.07
N ILE A 4 -10.60 -4.46 15.79
CA ILE A 4 -9.56 -3.44 15.65
C ILE A 4 -8.39 -3.98 14.82
N PHE A 5 -7.99 -5.24 14.99
CA PHE A 5 -6.93 -5.87 14.18
C PHE A 5 -7.51 -6.55 12.94
N THR A 6 -7.90 -5.73 11.97
CA THR A 6 -8.32 -6.23 10.66
C THR A 6 -7.18 -6.13 9.66
N GLU A 7 -7.21 -7.01 8.65
CA GLU A 7 -6.21 -7.02 7.57
C GLU A 7 -6.15 -5.67 6.83
N LYS A 8 -7.29 -5.00 6.71
CA LYS A 8 -7.39 -3.64 6.19
C LYS A 8 -6.60 -2.65 7.05
N ASN A 9 -6.73 -2.70 8.37
CA ASN A 9 -6.05 -1.76 9.26
C ASN A 9 -4.54 -1.99 9.28
N ILE A 10 -4.09 -3.24 9.21
CA ILE A 10 -2.66 -3.59 9.13
C ILE A 10 -2.07 -3.06 7.82
N ARG A 11 -2.79 -3.23 6.71
CA ARG A 11 -2.42 -2.65 5.41
C ARG A 11 -2.32 -1.13 5.46
N ASP A 12 -3.35 -0.48 5.98
CA ASP A 12 -3.41 0.97 6.11
C ASP A 12 -2.28 1.50 7.00
N PHE A 13 -1.90 0.76 8.06
CA PHE A 13 -0.78 1.11 8.91
C PHE A 13 0.54 1.07 8.14
N ASN A 14 0.80 -0.02 7.39
CA ASN A 14 2.00 -0.12 6.56
C ASN A 14 2.06 1.00 5.51
N GLN A 15 0.93 1.33 4.88
CA GLN A 15 0.84 2.44 3.94
C GLN A 15 1.17 3.79 4.61
N GLU A 16 0.64 4.07 5.80
CA GLU A 16 0.91 5.31 6.52
C GLU A 16 2.39 5.45 6.87
N VAL A 17 3.04 4.37 7.34
CA VAL A 17 4.49 4.38 7.62
C VAL A 17 5.28 4.61 6.34
N PHE A 18 4.94 3.91 5.27
CA PHE A 18 5.54 4.10 3.96
C PHE A 18 5.38 5.54 3.41
N GLU A 19 4.23 6.17 3.62
CA GLU A 19 4.02 7.56 3.20
C GLU A 19 4.86 8.56 4.00
N ARG A 20 5.08 8.29 5.30
CA ARG A 20 5.99 9.10 6.12
C ARG A 20 7.44 8.91 5.71
N TYR A 21 7.84 7.67 5.42
CA TYR A 21 9.14 7.37 4.84
C TYR A 21 9.38 8.20 3.58
N ILE A 22 8.47 8.16 2.60
CA ILE A 22 8.62 8.90 1.34
C ILE A 22 8.67 10.41 1.58
N ARG A 23 7.89 10.93 2.52
CA ARG A 23 7.94 12.36 2.85
C ARG A 23 9.33 12.80 3.33
N LYS A 24 10.08 11.94 4.02
CA LYS A 24 11.40 12.26 4.56
C LYS A 24 12.56 11.89 3.62
N HIS A 25 12.49 10.74 2.94
CA HIS A 25 13.61 10.17 2.17
C HIS A 25 13.29 9.95 0.68
N GLY A 26 12.10 10.30 0.21
CA GLY A 26 11.66 10.04 -1.15
C GLY A 26 11.45 8.54 -1.43
N TYR A 27 11.55 8.14 -2.70
CA TYR A 27 11.43 6.73 -3.11
C TYR A 27 12.76 5.96 -3.07
N SER A 28 13.72 6.41 -2.27
CA SER A 28 15.01 5.74 -2.17
C SER A 28 14.87 4.43 -1.40
N LEU A 29 15.44 3.33 -1.88
CA LEU A 29 15.52 2.07 -1.12
C LEU A 29 16.78 2.01 -0.24
N SER A 30 17.80 2.82 -0.57
CA SER A 30 19.10 2.80 0.12
C SER A 30 19.09 3.50 1.49
N LYS A 31 17.97 4.09 1.89
CA LYS A 31 17.81 4.86 3.13
C LYS A 31 16.77 4.24 4.07
N LEU A 32 16.42 2.97 3.85
CA LEU A 32 15.37 2.29 4.62
C LEU A 32 15.74 2.15 6.10
N ASP A 33 17.02 1.91 6.36
CA ASP A 33 17.64 1.84 7.68
C ASP A 33 17.77 3.21 8.35
N GLU A 34 17.87 4.30 7.58
CA GLU A 34 17.89 5.68 8.11
C GLU A 34 16.52 6.15 8.64
N TYR A 35 15.43 5.48 8.29
CA TYR A 35 14.09 5.80 8.78
C TYR A 35 13.68 4.84 9.90
N THR A 36 14.01 5.23 11.12
CA THR A 36 13.47 4.62 12.31
C THR A 36 12.35 5.47 12.90
N PHE A 37 11.38 4.81 13.53
CA PHE A 37 10.35 5.52 14.30
C PHE A 37 9.99 4.78 15.58
N ILE A 38 9.60 5.57 16.59
CA ILE A 38 9.06 5.08 17.85
C ILE A 38 7.54 5.29 17.79
N PRO A 39 6.72 4.22 17.87
CA PRO A 39 5.27 4.30 17.70
C PRO A 39 4.60 5.31 18.64
N LEU A 40 5.10 5.47 19.87
CA LEU A 40 4.54 6.41 20.86
C LEU A 40 4.73 7.90 20.50
N HIS A 41 5.70 8.23 19.63
CA HIS A 41 6.07 9.62 19.32
C HIS A 41 5.49 10.11 17.99
N LEU A 42 4.68 9.30 17.31
CA LEU A 42 4.10 9.66 16.03
C LEU A 42 2.60 9.89 16.16
N ASP A 43 2.15 11.04 15.64
CA ASP A 43 0.73 11.33 15.45
C ASP A 43 0.20 10.49 14.30
N PHE A 44 -0.42 9.35 14.62
CA PHE A 44 -1.12 8.50 13.67
C PHE A 44 -2.63 8.82 13.65
N PRO A 45 -3.34 8.49 12.55
CA PRO A 45 -4.79 8.64 12.49
C PRO A 45 -5.53 7.93 13.65
N PRO A 46 -6.66 8.47 14.15
CA PRO A 46 -7.40 7.94 15.30
C PRO A 46 -7.80 6.46 15.19
N LYS A 47 -7.92 5.93 13.97
CA LYS A 47 -8.26 4.52 13.70
C LYS A 47 -7.23 3.52 14.26
N PHE A 48 -6.03 3.97 14.61
CA PHE A 48 -4.98 3.15 15.22
C PHE A 48 -4.96 3.23 16.75
N TYR A 49 -6.01 3.82 17.35
CA TYR A 49 -6.19 3.92 18.78
C TYR A 49 -7.44 3.13 19.17
N GLU A 50 -7.34 2.39 20.27
CA GLU A 50 -8.51 1.80 20.92
C GLU A 50 -9.17 2.86 21.80
N GLN A 51 -10.43 3.14 21.53
CA GLN A 51 -11.22 4.04 22.37
C GLN A 51 -12.14 3.23 23.28
N LYS A 52 -11.89 3.31 24.58
CA LYS A 52 -12.75 2.71 25.61
C LYS A 52 -13.25 3.83 26.53
N GLY A 53 -14.43 4.36 26.23
CA GLY A 53 -14.96 5.57 26.86
C GLY A 53 -14.09 6.80 26.55
N ASN A 54 -13.62 7.50 27.59
CA ASN A 54 -12.74 8.67 27.47
C ASN A 54 -11.25 8.33 27.35
N VAL A 55 -10.87 7.05 27.43
CA VAL A 55 -9.47 6.62 27.36
C VAL A 55 -9.13 6.24 25.92
N LYS A 56 -8.12 6.91 25.35
CA LYS A 56 -7.50 6.55 24.06
C LYS A 56 -6.22 5.76 24.33
N LYS A 57 -6.19 4.48 23.99
CA LYS A 57 -5.00 3.63 24.10
C LYS A 57 -4.35 3.48 22.73
N PRO A 58 -3.07 3.88 22.54
CA PRO A 58 -2.39 3.68 21.26
C PRO A 58 -2.16 2.18 21.01
N LEU A 59 -2.57 1.69 19.84
CA LEU A 59 -2.29 0.31 19.39
C LEU A 59 -1.12 0.25 18.40
N LEU A 60 -0.40 1.35 18.24
CA LEU A 60 0.66 1.51 17.24
C LEU A 60 1.76 0.45 17.39
N THR A 61 2.18 0.15 18.62
CA THR A 61 3.16 -0.91 18.89
C THR A 61 2.66 -2.29 18.45
N HIS A 62 1.37 -2.58 18.64
CA HIS A 62 0.81 -3.88 18.25
C HIS A 62 0.76 -4.00 16.72
N TYR A 63 0.41 -2.93 16.00
CA TYR A 63 0.47 -2.93 14.53
C TYR A 63 1.91 -3.04 14.01
N ALA A 64 2.87 -2.39 14.67
CA ALA A 64 4.28 -2.49 14.31
C ALA A 64 4.80 -3.92 14.52
N LEU A 65 4.49 -4.55 15.66
CA LEU A 65 4.84 -5.95 15.92
C LEU A 65 4.19 -6.93 14.93
N GLU A 66 2.94 -6.67 14.53
CA GLU A 66 2.26 -7.46 13.50
C GLU A 66 2.91 -7.27 12.11
N LEU A 67 3.47 -6.10 11.80
CA LEU A 67 4.26 -5.92 10.59
C LEU A 67 5.64 -6.57 10.68
N VAL A 68 6.23 -6.65 11.88
CA VAL A 68 7.47 -7.40 12.13
C VAL A 68 7.26 -8.90 11.91
N SER A 69 6.17 -9.47 12.46
CA SER A 69 5.85 -10.90 12.27
C SER A 69 5.62 -11.27 10.80
N ARG A 70 5.23 -10.30 9.97
CA ARG A 70 5.01 -10.43 8.52
C ARG A 70 6.22 -10.09 7.65
N GLY A 71 7.38 -9.82 8.27
CA GLY A 71 8.61 -9.44 7.56
C GLY A 71 8.60 -8.05 6.93
N CYS A 72 7.58 -7.22 7.20
CA CYS A 72 7.45 -5.87 6.66
C CYS A 72 8.26 -4.83 7.45
N MET A 73 8.63 -5.14 8.69
CA MET A 73 9.39 -4.26 9.55
C MET A 73 10.45 -5.05 10.32
N VAL A 74 11.50 -4.35 10.75
CA VAL A 74 12.45 -4.85 11.75
C VAL A 74 12.32 -3.98 13.00
N GLN A 75 12.40 -4.61 14.17
CA GLN A 75 12.46 -3.93 15.45
C GLN A 75 13.91 -3.89 15.91
N ASN A 76 14.42 -2.67 16.16
CA ASN A 76 15.71 -2.40 16.78
C ASN A 76 15.43 -1.76 18.14
N ASP A 77 15.54 -2.52 19.22
CA ASP A 77 15.18 -2.11 20.59
C ASP A 77 13.74 -1.58 20.69
N THR A 78 13.57 -0.27 20.76
CA THR A 78 12.27 0.43 20.84
C THR A 78 11.85 1.08 19.52
N GLU A 79 12.73 1.04 18.53
CA GLU A 79 12.55 1.63 17.22
C GLU A 79 12.14 0.59 16.19
N PHE A 80 11.34 1.02 15.20
CA PHE A 80 10.93 0.19 14.08
C PHE A 80 11.41 0.82 12.78
N CYS A 81 11.94 -0.01 11.89
CA CYS A 81 12.32 0.38 10.54
C CYS A 81 11.61 -0.48 9.49
N LEU A 82 11.42 0.09 8.30
CA LEU A 82 10.82 -0.62 7.18
C LEU A 82 11.83 -1.57 6.54
N THR A 83 11.39 -2.79 6.23
CA THR A 83 12.17 -3.70 5.39
C THR A 83 11.92 -3.38 3.91
N PRO A 84 12.76 -3.88 2.99
CA PRO A 84 12.46 -3.82 1.55
C PRO A 84 11.10 -4.42 1.19
N GLU A 85 10.68 -5.46 1.91
CA GLU A 85 9.38 -6.09 1.73
C GLU A 85 8.23 -5.18 2.20
N GLY A 86 8.38 -4.53 3.36
CA GLY A 86 7.43 -3.55 3.87
C GLY A 86 7.26 -2.36 2.93
N TYR A 87 8.38 -1.82 2.44
CA TYR A 87 8.39 -0.76 1.43
C TYR A 87 7.64 -1.16 0.16
N THR A 88 7.91 -2.35 -0.37
CA THR A 88 7.28 -2.85 -1.60
C THR A 88 5.77 -3.03 -1.43
N LYS A 89 5.35 -3.60 -0.29
CA LYS A 89 3.93 -3.73 0.07
C LYS A 89 3.27 -2.35 0.24
N GLY A 90 3.91 -1.41 0.94
CA GLY A 90 3.44 -0.03 1.11
C GLY A 90 3.26 0.70 -0.23
N TYR A 91 4.24 0.58 -1.14
CA TYR A 91 4.17 1.13 -2.50
C TYR A 91 2.98 0.56 -3.28
N ARG A 92 2.74 -0.75 -3.17
CA ARG A 92 1.61 -1.43 -3.81
C ARG A 92 0.27 -0.93 -3.28
N TYR A 93 0.16 -0.71 -1.97
CA TYR A 93 -1.07 -0.20 -1.34
C TYR A 93 -1.36 1.26 -1.73
N LYS A 94 -0.33 2.09 -1.87
CA LYS A 94 -0.46 3.49 -2.31
C LYS A 94 -0.84 3.63 -3.79
N HIS A 95 -0.41 2.72 -4.65
CA HIS A 95 -0.62 2.80 -6.11
C HIS A 95 -1.44 1.62 -6.67
N PRO A 96 -2.69 1.40 -6.20
CA PRO A 96 -3.47 0.22 -6.60
C PRO A 96 -3.78 0.24 -8.10
N VAL A 97 -4.11 1.41 -8.65
CA VAL A 97 -4.47 1.61 -10.07
C VAL A 97 -3.27 1.30 -10.98
N LYS A 98 -2.07 1.77 -10.62
CA LYS A 98 -0.85 1.52 -11.41
C LYS A 98 -0.55 0.02 -11.52
N TYR A 99 -0.78 -0.74 -10.44
CA TYR A 99 -0.64 -2.20 -10.46
C TYR A 99 -1.76 -2.90 -11.22
N PHE A 100 -3.00 -2.43 -11.08
CA PHE A 100 -4.13 -2.97 -11.85
C PHE A 100 -3.90 -2.84 -13.36
N PHE A 101 -3.53 -1.63 -13.81
CA PHE A 101 -3.16 -1.39 -15.21
C PHE A 101 -1.96 -2.23 -15.62
N LYS A 102 -0.87 -2.27 -14.86
CA LYS A 102 0.30 -3.10 -15.21
C LYS A 102 -0.06 -4.58 -15.39
N ALA A 103 -0.95 -5.12 -14.57
CA ALA A 103 -1.38 -6.51 -14.64
C ALA A 103 -2.34 -6.78 -15.81
N HIS A 104 -3.17 -5.81 -16.20
CA HIS A 104 -4.24 -6.01 -17.19
C HIS A 104 -3.97 -5.30 -18.53
N TRP A 105 -2.82 -4.64 -18.68
CA TRP A 105 -2.45 -3.84 -19.86
C TRP A 105 -2.45 -4.65 -21.15
N GLN A 106 -1.96 -5.90 -21.09
CA GLN A 106 -1.93 -6.81 -22.24
C GLN A 106 -3.34 -7.19 -22.70
N TRP A 107 -4.28 -7.34 -21.76
CA TRP A 107 -5.68 -7.65 -22.07
C TRP A 107 -6.40 -6.44 -22.66
N PHE A 108 -6.17 -5.25 -22.11
CA PHE A 108 -6.69 -3.99 -22.64
C PHE A 108 -6.24 -3.73 -24.08
N PHE A 109 -4.95 -3.96 -24.37
CA PHE A 109 -4.44 -3.84 -25.75
C PHE A 109 -5.12 -4.83 -26.70
N GLY A 110 -5.35 -6.06 -26.26
CA GLY A 110 -6.07 -7.06 -27.05
C GLY A 110 -7.49 -6.63 -27.39
N VAL A 111 -8.25 -6.11 -26.41
CA VAL A 111 -9.63 -5.63 -26.62
C VAL A 111 -9.68 -4.42 -27.56
N ILE A 112 -8.75 -3.46 -27.41
CA ILE A 112 -8.69 -2.28 -28.27
C ILE A 112 -8.37 -2.66 -29.71
N ILE A 113 -7.37 -3.52 -29.94
CA ILE A 113 -6.99 -3.98 -31.28
C ILE A 113 -8.16 -4.76 -31.92
N MET A 114 -8.80 -5.66 -31.17
CA MET A 114 -9.94 -6.42 -31.68
C MET A 114 -11.10 -5.52 -32.08
N GLY A 115 -11.43 -4.51 -31.26
CA GLY A 115 -12.46 -3.52 -31.57
C GLY A 115 -12.12 -2.69 -32.81
N PHE A 116 -10.85 -2.34 -33.00
CA PHE A 116 -10.38 -1.63 -34.19
C PHE A 116 -10.52 -2.48 -35.46
N ILE A 117 -10.17 -3.76 -35.39
CA ILE A 117 -10.34 -4.70 -36.52
C ILE A 117 -11.83 -4.83 -36.90
N ILE A 118 -12.72 -4.99 -35.92
CA ILE A 118 -14.16 -5.09 -36.15
C ILE A 118 -14.69 -3.80 -36.79
N ALA A 119 -14.30 -2.64 -36.28
CA ALA A 119 -14.73 -1.35 -36.81
C ALA A 119 -14.28 -1.15 -38.27
N VAL A 120 -13.03 -1.49 -38.60
CA VAL A 120 -12.52 -1.41 -39.98
C VAL A 120 -13.24 -2.40 -40.90
N ALA A 121 -13.52 -3.63 -40.43
CA ALA A 121 -14.27 -4.61 -41.20
C ALA A 121 -15.69 -4.12 -41.52
N THR A 122 -16.42 -3.61 -40.52
CA THR A 122 -17.78 -3.08 -40.71
C THR A 122 -17.83 -1.88 -41.68
N VAL A 123 -16.86 -0.97 -41.62
CA VAL A 123 -16.80 0.17 -42.55
C VAL A 123 -16.39 -0.26 -43.97
N SER A 124 -15.61 -1.33 -44.10
CA SER A 124 -15.20 -1.88 -45.40
C SER A 124 -16.35 -2.59 -46.10
N ASP A 125 -17.19 -3.32 -45.35
CA ASP A 125 -18.39 -3.97 -45.90
C ASP A 125 -19.41 -2.94 -46.40
N ASP A 126 -19.59 -1.82 -45.69
CA ASP A 126 -20.48 -0.72 -46.13
C ASP A 126 -19.99 0.04 -47.38
N LEU A 127 -18.71 -0.09 -47.76
CA LEU A 127 -18.12 0.59 -48.93
C LEU A 127 -18.20 -0.22 -50.23
N ILE A 128 -18.53 -1.52 -50.15
CA ILE A 128 -18.54 -2.46 -51.28
C ILE A 128 -19.97 -2.79 -51.75
N THR A 129 -21.00 -2.38 -50.99
CA THR A 129 -22.42 -2.36 -51.41
C THR A 129 -22.86 -1.02 -51.97
#